data_AF-A0A392RIQ0-F1
#
_entry.id   AF-A0A392RIQ0-F1
#
_cell.length_a   1.000
_cell.length_b   1.000
_cell.length_c   1.000
_cell.angle_alpha   90.00
_cell.angle_beta   90.00
_cell.angle_gamma   90.00
#
_symmetry.space_group_name_H-M   'P 1'
#
loop_
_entity.id
_entity.type
_entity.pdbx_description
1 polymer ?
#
loop_
_entity_poly.entity_id
_entity_poly.type
_entity_poly.pdbx_seq_one_letter_code
_entity_poly.pdbx_strand_id
1 'polypeptide(L)'
;WVLWNNRNNKVWNDTIEEGRCLGMKAWHLWQEWKSVQQHKHNTPAPVQQQQPLFWQKPMEGWYKCNVDAGFHQDLNKTSAGWVEKRGLYLKQ
;
A
#
# COMPACT_ATOMS: atom_id res chain seq x y z
N TRP A 1 -7.68 -2.66 3.70
CA TRP A 1 -7.50 -1.26 4.09
C TRP A 1 -8.51 -0.79 5.14
N VAL A 2 -9.82 -0.95 4.91
CA VAL A 2 -10.89 -0.49 5.84
C VAL A 2 -10.73 -0.97 7.29
N LEU A 3 -10.49 -2.27 7.52
CA LEU A 3 -10.33 -2.81 8.87
C LEU A 3 -9.09 -2.26 9.59
N TRP A 4 -7.98 -2.12 8.86
CA TRP A 4 -6.76 -1.54 9.39
C TRP A 4 -6.96 -0.06 9.76
N ASN A 5 -7.67 0.69 8.92
CA ASN A 5 -8.02 2.08 9.20
C ASN A 5 -8.90 2.20 10.46
N ASN A 6 -9.92 1.35 10.61
CA ASN A 6 -10.77 1.36 11.80
C ASN A 6 -9.99 1.02 13.08
N ARG A 7 -9.06 0.04 13.01
CA ARG A 7 -8.15 -0.26 14.12
C ARG A 7 -7.30 0.95 14.49
N ASN A 8 -6.73 1.64 13.51
CA ASN A 8 -5.90 2.82 13.76
C ASN A 8 -6.71 3.97 14.36
N ASN A 9 -7.93 4.20 13.88
CA ASN A 9 -8.82 5.20 14.46
C ASN A 9 -9.14 4.91 15.92
N LYS A 10 -9.26 3.64 16.32
CA LYS A 10 -9.39 3.29 17.73
C LYS A 10 -8.14 3.64 18.53
N VAL A 11 -6.96 3.34 17.99
CA VAL A 11 -5.68 3.60 18.68
C VAL A 11 -5.39 5.09 18.84
N TRP A 12 -5.62 5.87 17.79
CA TRP A 12 -5.17 7.26 17.72
C TRP A 12 -6.26 8.28 18.06
N ASN A 13 -7.53 7.94 17.81
CA ASN A 13 -8.66 8.87 17.91
C ASN A 13 -9.78 8.34 18.83
N ASP A 14 -9.58 7.19 19.49
CA ASP A 14 -10.56 6.48 20.32
C ASP A 14 -11.91 6.15 19.65
N THR A 15 -11.97 6.25 18.32
CA THR A 15 -13.19 6.05 17.53
C THR A 15 -13.25 4.65 16.93
N ILE A 16 -14.43 4.04 16.95
CA ILE A 16 -14.74 2.77 16.28
C ILE A 16 -16.00 2.95 15.45
N GLU A 17 -15.93 2.54 14.21
CA GLU A 17 -17.10 2.41 13.35
C GLU A 17 -17.69 0.99 13.45
N GLU A 18 -19.00 0.90 13.30
CA GLU A 18 -19.74 -0.37 13.39
C GLU A 18 -19.35 -1.35 12.27
N GLY A 19 -19.28 -2.64 12.61
CA GLY A 19 -18.87 -3.71 11.70
C GLY A 19 -19.66 -3.77 10.39
N ARG A 20 -20.97 -3.48 10.41
CA ARG A 20 -21.80 -3.47 9.20
C ARG A 20 -21.36 -2.39 8.22
N CYS A 21 -21.09 -1.19 8.71
CA CYS A 21 -20.58 -0.07 7.92
C CYS A 21 -19.20 -0.40 7.33
N LEU A 22 -18.31 -0.99 8.12
CA LEU A 22 -16.99 -1.45 7.64
C LEU A 22 -17.11 -2.47 6.51
N GLY A 23 -18.03 -3.44 6.65
CA GLY A 23 -18.31 -4.43 5.62
C GLY A 23 -18.76 -3.79 4.31
N MET A 24 -19.71 -2.85 4.37
CA MET A 24 -20.18 -2.12 3.19
C MET A 24 -19.08 -1.30 2.52
N LYS A 25 -18.22 -0.62 3.30
CA LYS A 25 -17.08 0.13 2.76
C LYS A 25 -16.04 -0.76 2.11
N ALA A 26 -15.71 -1.88 2.76
CA ALA A 26 -14.75 -2.83 2.23
C ALA A 26 -15.24 -3.44 0.90
N TRP A 27 -16.54 -3.75 0.83
CA TRP A 27 -17.16 -4.26 -0.38
C TRP A 27 -17.17 -3.23 -1.51
N HIS A 28 -17.53 -1.98 -1.24
CA HIS A 28 -17.50 -0.92 -2.26
C HIS A 28 -16.10 -0.72 -2.84
N LEU A 29 -15.08 -0.57 -1.98
CA LEU A 29 -13.69 -0.41 -2.44
C LEU A 29 -13.20 -1.61 -3.27
N TRP A 30 -13.67 -2.81 -2.93
CA TRP A 30 -13.38 -4.00 -3.73
C TRP A 30 -14.03 -3.93 -5.12
N GLN A 31 -15.30 -3.49 -5.21
CA GLN A 31 -15.99 -3.33 -6.50
C GLN A 31 -15.32 -2.25 -7.37
N GLU A 32 -14.93 -1.12 -6.78
CA GLU A 32 -14.22 -0.06 -7.49
C GLU A 32 -12.89 -0.57 -8.05
N TRP A 33 -12.09 -1.24 -7.22
CA TRP A 33 -10.84 -1.86 -7.68
C TRP A 33 -11.07 -2.85 -8.82
N LYS A 34 -12.08 -3.73 -8.68
CA LYS A 34 -12.45 -4.71 -9.70
C LYS A 34 -12.85 -4.03 -11.01
N SER A 35 -13.66 -2.97 -10.94
CA SER A 35 -14.07 -2.18 -12.10
C SER A 35 -12.85 -1.60 -12.83
N VAL A 36 -11.91 -0.98 -12.10
CA VAL A 36 -10.68 -0.44 -12.68
C VAL A 36 -9.84 -1.52 -13.39
N GLN A 37 -9.74 -2.72 -12.82
CA GLN A 37 -9.01 -3.82 -13.48
C GLN A 37 -9.65 -4.24 -14.81
N GLN A 38 -10.98 -4.27 -14.88
CA GLN A 38 -11.70 -4.58 -16.11
C GLN A 38 -11.44 -3.55 -17.22
N HIS A 39 -11.35 -2.26 -16.86
CA HIS A 39 -11.05 -1.19 -17.82
C HIS A 39 -9.60 -1.28 -18.36
N LYS A 40 -8.64 -1.70 -17.52
CA LYS A 40 -7.26 -1.94 -17.98
C LYS A 40 -7.12 -3.09 -18.96
N HIS A 41 -7.97 -4.12 -18.87
CA HIS A 41 -7.96 -5.25 -19.80
C HIS A 41 -8.55 -4.90 -21.17
N ASN A 42 -9.40 -3.88 -21.26
CA ASN A 42 -10.06 -3.45 -22.51
C ASN A 42 -9.28 -2.38 -23.29
N THR A 43 -8.18 -1.87 -22.73
CA THR A 43 -7.26 -0.98 -23.45
C THR A 43 -6.05 -1.83 -23.84
N PRO A 44 -5.72 -2.00 -25.13
CA PRO A 44 -4.49 -2.68 -25.53
C PRO A 44 -3.30 -1.82 -25.09
N ALA A 45 -2.84 -2.04 -23.86
CA ALA A 45 -1.51 -1.62 -23.45
C ALA A 45 -0.48 -2.37 -24.31
N PRO A 46 0.65 -1.76 -24.68
CA PRO A 46 1.74 -2.53 -25.25
C PRO A 46 2.03 -3.68 -24.29
N VAL A 47 1.97 -4.92 -24.80
CA VAL A 47 2.25 -6.13 -24.05
C VAL A 47 3.75 -6.15 -23.75
N GLN A 48 4.18 -5.30 -22.82
CA GLN A 48 5.37 -5.60 -22.04
C GLN A 48 4.98 -6.83 -21.26
N GLN A 49 5.56 -7.98 -21.64
CA GLN A 49 5.48 -9.21 -20.87
C GLN A 49 5.95 -8.89 -19.45
N GLN A 50 5.01 -8.57 -18.56
CA GLN A 50 5.28 -8.43 -17.14
C GLN A 50 5.60 -9.84 -16.66
N GLN A 51 6.88 -10.18 -16.67
CA GLN A 51 7.42 -11.32 -15.96
C GLN A 51 6.82 -11.25 -14.55
N PRO A 52 6.13 -12.32 -14.07
CA PRO A 52 5.57 -12.29 -12.73
C PRO A 52 6.71 -12.04 -11.73
N LEU A 53 6.68 -10.86 -11.10
CA LEU A 53 7.70 -10.44 -10.15
C LEU A 53 7.50 -11.25 -8.86
N PHE A 54 8.27 -12.32 -8.71
CA PHE A 54 8.26 -13.12 -7.50
C PHE A 54 9.18 -12.51 -6.43
N TRP A 55 8.73 -12.59 -5.18
CA TRP A 55 9.56 -12.23 -4.04
C TRP A 55 10.69 -13.26 -3.87
N GLN A 56 11.94 -12.81 -3.93
CA GLN A 56 13.15 -13.61 -3.69
C GLN A 56 13.95 -13.03 -2.52
N LYS A 57 14.57 -13.91 -1.72
CA LYS A 57 15.59 -13.50 -0.74
C LYS A 57 16.79 -12.91 -1.51
N PRO A 58 17.41 -11.79 -1.09
CA PRO A 58 18.53 -11.26 -1.85
C PRO A 58 19.78 -12.10 -1.55
N MET A 59 20.88 -11.73 -2.20
CA MET A 59 22.19 -12.20 -1.78
C MET A 59 22.54 -11.69 -0.38
N GLU A 60 23.35 -12.46 0.34
CA GLU A 60 23.88 -12.07 1.64
C GLU A 60 24.69 -10.76 1.52
N GLY A 61 24.55 -9.86 2.49
CA GLY A 61 25.16 -8.52 2.45
C GLY A 61 24.30 -7.40 1.87
N TRP A 62 23.12 -7.71 1.31
CA TRP A 62 22.19 -6.68 0.81
C TRP A 62 21.22 -6.20 1.90
N TYR A 63 21.06 -4.89 1.98
CA TYR A 63 20.17 -4.22 2.93
C TYR A 63 19.01 -3.56 2.20
N LYS A 64 17.81 -3.64 2.77
CA LYS A 64 16.68 -2.83 2.31
C LYS A 64 16.56 -1.61 3.18
N CYS A 65 16.63 -0.47 2.51
CA CYS A 65 16.32 0.82 3.06
C CYS A 65 14.93 1.22 2.56
N ASN A 66 13.94 1.23 3.45
CA ASN A 66 12.69 1.94 3.16
C ASN A 66 12.98 3.42 3.39
N VAL A 67 12.74 4.28 2.40
CA VAL A 67 12.91 5.73 2.51
C VAL A 67 11.54 6.38 2.32
N ASP A 68 11.22 7.35 3.17
CA ASP A 68 10.00 8.14 3.10
C ASP A 68 10.29 9.63 3.34
N ALA A 69 9.38 10.47 2.86
CA ALA A 69 9.43 11.91 3.08
C ALA A 69 8.05 12.43 3.50
N GLY A 70 8.04 13.30 4.50
CA GLY A 70 6.85 13.97 5.01
C GLY A 70 6.89 15.45 4.68
N PHE A 71 5.82 15.97 4.09
CA PHE A 71 5.68 17.39 3.76
C PHE A 71 4.56 17.98 4.63
N HIS A 72 4.91 18.98 5.46
CA HIS A 72 3.98 19.66 6.36
C HIS A 72 3.87 21.12 5.94
N GLN A 73 2.81 21.44 5.18
CA GLN A 73 2.61 22.75 4.59
C GLN A 73 2.39 23.83 5.66
N ASP A 74 1.59 23.54 6.70
CA ASP A 74 1.27 24.49 7.78
C ASP A 74 2.49 24.90 8.61
N LEU A 75 3.51 24.04 8.67
CA LEU A 75 4.75 24.28 9.39
C LEU A 75 5.90 24.70 8.46
N ASN A 76 5.65 24.77 7.15
CA ASN A 76 6.66 24.92 6.10
C ASN A 76 7.89 24.01 6.31
N LYS A 77 7.64 22.73 6.64
CA LYS A 77 8.68 21.75 6.98
C LYS A 77 8.62 20.54 6.07
N THR A 78 9.81 20.05 5.72
CA THR A 78 10.02 18.76 5.07
C THR A 78 10.87 17.89 5.98
N SER A 79 10.45 16.64 6.18
CA SER A 79 11.20 15.61 6.90
C SER A 79 11.49 14.44 5.97
N ALA A 80 12.61 13.76 6.20
CA ALA A 80 12.95 12.52 5.54
C ALA A 80 13.27 11.47 6.60
N GLY A 81 12.82 10.24 6.37
CA GLY A 81 13.06 9.10 7.24
C GLY A 81 13.57 7.93 6.42
N TRP A 82 14.39 7.08 7.05
CA TRP A 82 14.69 5.79 6.48
C TRP A 82 14.83 4.72 7.55
N VAL A 83 14.48 3.48 7.19
CA VAL A 83 14.66 2.31 8.04
C VAL A 83 15.34 1.19 7.28
N GLU A 84 16.35 0.62 7.92
CA GLU A 84 17.07 -0.54 7.42
C GLU A 84 16.46 -1.82 8.00
N LYS A 85 16.08 -2.76 7.12
CA LYS A 85 15.58 -4.08 7.52
C LYS A 85 16.30 -5.19 6.79
N ARG A 86 16.52 -6.31 7.49
CA ARG A 86 16.88 -7.60 6.91
C ARG A 86 15.60 -8.41 6.66
N GLY A 87 15.32 -8.83 5.41
CA GLY A 87 14.10 -9.56 5.04
C GLY A 87 14.09 -10.13 3.61
N LEU A 88 12.92 -10.59 3.11
CA LEU A 88 12.72 -11.06 1.72
C LEU A 88 12.32 -9.87 0.81
N TYR A 89 12.69 -9.89 -0.50
CA TYR A 89 12.53 -8.73 -1.41
C TYR A 89 11.86 -9.08 -2.75
N LEU A 90 11.35 -8.08 -3.49
CA LEU A 90 10.90 -8.24 -4.87
C LEU A 90 12.11 -8.25 -5.78
N LYS A 91 12.18 -9.22 -6.70
CA LYS A 91 13.11 -9.13 -7.82
C LYS A 91 12.44 -8.32 -8.94
N GLN A 92 13.12 -7.30 -9.44
CA GLN A 92 12.73 -6.54 -10.64
C GLN A 92 13.06 -7.34 -11.91
#